data_AF-L8IJZ5-F1
#
_entry.id   AF-L8IJZ5-F1
#
_cell.length_a   1.000
_cell.length_b   1.000
_cell.length_c   1.000
_cell.angle_alpha   90.00
_cell.angle_beta   90.00
_cell.angle_gamma   90.00
#
_symmetry.space_group_name_H-M   'P 1'
#
loop_
_entity.id
_entity.type
_entity.pdbx_description
1 polymer ?
#
loop_
_entity_poly.entity_id
_entity_poly.type
_entity_poly.pdbx_seq_one_letter_code
_entity_poly.pdbx_strand_id
1 'polypeptide(L)'
;FSNYSCIFPFVYDDIVYYSCVSVRSDYAWCSIDEMFQGRWRYCTAKDPPSCTFPFLYRNKYFFKCTKEGYVLSRSWCSLTRDYNKDGKWKQCSPYQ
;
A
#
# COMPACT_ATOMS: atom_id res chain seq x y z
N PHE A 1 15.97 -3.09 -21.33
CA PHE A 1 15.73 -3.46 -19.92
C PHE A 1 14.42 -2.84 -19.47
N SER A 2 13.30 -3.56 -19.54
CA SER A 2 12.01 -3.02 -19.10
C SER A 2 11.98 -2.98 -17.57
N ASN A 3 11.92 -1.76 -17.03
CA ASN A 3 11.84 -1.48 -15.60
C ASN A 3 10.42 -1.73 -15.10
N TYR A 4 10.04 -2.99 -14.92
CA TYR A 4 8.74 -3.34 -14.35
C TYR A 4 8.75 -3.07 -12.83
N SER A 5 7.95 -2.08 -12.43
CA SER A 5 7.70 -1.72 -11.03
C SER A 5 6.44 -2.42 -10.53
N CYS A 6 6.32 -2.61 -9.21
CA CYS A 6 5.08 -3.08 -8.61
C CYS A 6 3.91 -2.16 -8.97
N ILE A 7 2.78 -2.75 -9.35
CA ILE A 7 1.51 -2.01 -9.52
C ILE A 7 0.71 -2.18 -8.24
N PHE A 8 0.28 -1.05 -7.66
CA PHE A 8 -0.65 -1.02 -6.54
C PHE A 8 -1.84 -0.11 -6.89
N PRO A 9 -3.08 -0.54 -6.64
CA PRO A 9 -3.46 -1.90 -6.24
C PRO A 9 -3.28 -2.93 -7.37
N PHE A 10 -3.13 -4.21 -7.03
CA PHE A 10 -3.23 -5.33 -7.97
C PHE A 10 -4.20 -6.40 -7.49
N VAL A 11 -4.81 -7.13 -8.41
CA VAL A 11 -5.77 -8.22 -8.15
C VAL A 11 -5.07 -9.57 -8.30
N TYR A 12 -5.14 -10.41 -7.27
CA TYR A 12 -4.68 -11.80 -7.29
C TYR A 12 -5.65 -12.69 -6.53
N ASP A 13 -6.12 -13.78 -7.16
CA ASP A 13 -7.10 -14.72 -6.58
C ASP A 13 -8.37 -13.97 -6.09
N ASP A 14 -8.89 -13.08 -6.95
CA ASP A 14 -10.03 -12.17 -6.69
C ASP A 14 -9.87 -11.20 -5.50
N ILE A 15 -8.66 -11.09 -4.95
CA ILE A 15 -8.35 -10.20 -3.82
C ILE A 15 -7.52 -9.01 -4.32
N VAL A 16 -7.91 -7.81 -3.89
CA VAL A 16 -7.19 -6.56 -4.16
C VAL A 16 -6.11 -6.32 -3.11
N TYR A 17 -4.86 -6.20 -3.54
CA TYR A 17 -3.70 -5.95 -2.71
C TYR A 17 -3.12 -4.57 -2.97
N TYR A 18 -2.89 -3.82 -1.88
CA TYR A 18 -2.36 -2.45 -1.91
C TYR A 18 -0.89 -2.37 -1.51
N SER A 19 -0.26 -3.51 -1.25
CA SER A 19 1.14 -3.64 -0.82
C SER A 19 1.69 -4.97 -1.28
N CYS A 20 3.00 -5.16 -1.13
CA CYS A 20 3.61 -6.47 -1.28
C CYS A 20 2.97 -7.50 -0.36
N VAL A 21 2.89 -8.75 -0.82
CA VAL A 21 2.26 -9.86 -0.12
C VAL A 21 3.18 -11.07 -0.07
N SER A 22 3.04 -11.91 0.95
CA SER A 22 3.73 -13.21 1.05
C SER A 22 2.76 -14.37 0.81
N VAL A 23 1.67 -14.14 0.07
CA VAL A 23 0.68 -15.18 -0.23
C VAL A 23 1.37 -16.25 -1.08
N ARG A 24 1.37 -17.50 -0.61
CA ARG A 24 1.96 -18.68 -1.27
C ARG A 24 3.44 -18.47 -1.66
N SER A 25 4.21 -17.70 -0.89
CA SER A 25 5.62 -17.42 -1.13
C SER A 25 6.35 -17.10 0.18
N ASP A 26 7.59 -17.57 0.32
CA ASP A 26 8.45 -17.23 1.46
C ASP A 26 8.90 -15.77 1.45
N TYR A 27 8.89 -15.14 0.27
CA TYR A 27 9.30 -13.76 0.07
C TYR A 27 8.13 -12.89 -0.38
N ALA A 28 8.14 -11.63 0.08
CA ALA A 28 7.14 -10.64 -0.31
C ALA A 28 7.25 -10.33 -1.81
N TRP A 29 6.14 -10.37 -2.52
CA TRP A 29 6.05 -10.15 -3.96
C TRP A 29 4.89 -9.20 -4.30
N CYS A 30 4.91 -8.70 -5.53
CA CYS A 30 3.86 -7.87 -6.11
C CYS A 30 3.62 -8.28 -7.56
N SER A 31 2.42 -7.99 -8.07
CA SER A 31 2.20 -8.03 -9.51
C SER A 31 2.78 -6.78 -10.18
N ILE A 32 3.19 -6.95 -11.44
CA ILE A 32 3.54 -5.83 -12.32
C ILE A 32 2.37 -5.47 -13.26
N ASP A 33 1.20 -6.04 -13.00
CA ASP A 33 -0.07 -5.83 -13.67
C ASP A 33 -1.15 -5.47 -12.65
N GLU A 34 -2.14 -4.67 -13.03
CA GLU A 34 -3.32 -4.41 -12.18
C GLU A 34 -4.15 -5.69 -12.00
N MET A 35 -4.29 -6.49 -13.05
CA MET A 35 -4.92 -7.82 -13.02
C MET A 35 -3.83 -8.88 -13.18
N PHE A 36 -3.66 -9.78 -12.22
CA PHE A 36 -2.56 -10.73 -12.26
C PHE A 36 -2.62 -11.65 -13.49
N GLN A 37 -1.63 -11.48 -14.39
CA GLN A 37 -1.47 -12.27 -15.62
C GLN A 37 -0.29 -13.26 -15.54
N GLY A 38 0.16 -13.60 -14.33
CA GLY A 38 1.34 -14.45 -14.11
C GLY A 38 2.67 -13.68 -14.07
N ARG A 39 2.65 -12.36 -14.28
CA ARG A 39 3.85 -11.52 -14.14
C ARG A 39 3.94 -10.92 -12.74
N TRP A 40 5.08 -11.15 -12.10
CA TRP A 40 5.35 -10.73 -10.74
C TRP A 40 6.85 -10.57 -10.51
N ARG A 41 7.20 -9.99 -9.37
CA ARG A 41 8.57 -9.93 -8.87
C ARG A 41 8.60 -9.88 -7.35
N TYR A 42 9.74 -10.23 -6.78
CA TYR A 42 9.99 -9.97 -5.36
C TYR A 42 10.13 -8.47 -5.10
N CYS A 43 9.54 -8.05 -4.00
CA CYS A 43 9.63 -6.69 -3.52
C CYS A 43 10.99 -6.41 -2.90
N THR A 44 11.41 -5.17 -3.06
CA THR A 44 12.61 -4.61 -2.46
C THR A 44 12.24 -3.40 -1.61
N ALA A 45 13.21 -2.81 -0.91
CA ALA A 45 13.00 -1.55 -0.20
C ALA A 45 12.54 -0.38 -1.12
N LYS A 46 12.68 -0.53 -2.45
CA LYS A 46 12.23 0.43 -3.46
C LYS A 46 10.78 0.24 -3.89
N ASP A 47 10.09 -0.77 -3.36
CA ASP A 47 8.70 -1.08 -3.69
C ASP A 47 7.74 -0.80 -2.51
N PRO A 48 7.85 0.33 -1.78
CA PRO A 48 6.89 0.62 -0.74
C PRO A 48 5.53 0.96 -1.39
N PRO A 49 4.41 0.54 -0.79
CA PRO A 49 3.10 0.97 -1.27
C PRO A 49 2.97 2.49 -1.13
N SER A 50 2.22 3.14 -2.02
CA SER A 50 2.05 4.61 -2.00
C SER A 50 0.88 5.02 -1.12
N CYS A 51 1.02 6.16 -0.44
CA CYS A 51 -0.11 6.78 0.25
C CYS A 51 -1.12 7.27 -0.79
N THR A 52 -2.41 7.10 -0.51
CA THR A 52 -3.48 7.74 -1.29
C THR A 52 -3.86 9.05 -0.62
N PHE A 53 -3.79 10.16 -1.34
CA PHE A 53 -4.21 11.47 -0.86
C PHE A 53 -5.26 12.09 -1.79
N PRO A 54 -6.30 12.76 -1.25
CA PRO A 54 -6.69 12.73 0.16
C PRO A 54 -7.26 11.35 0.54
N PHE A 55 -7.12 10.98 1.83
CA PHE A 55 -7.81 9.82 2.39
C PHE A 55 -8.76 10.21 3.53
N LEU A 56 -9.87 9.50 3.64
CA LEU A 56 -10.88 9.69 4.67
C LEU A 56 -10.57 8.80 5.89
N TYR A 57 -10.42 9.43 7.06
CA TYR A 57 -10.28 8.76 8.35
C TYR A 57 -11.12 9.47 9.41
N ARG A 58 -11.96 8.74 10.15
CA ARG A 58 -12.88 9.29 11.17
C ARG A 58 -13.66 10.52 10.68
N ASN A 59 -14.22 10.41 9.47
CA ASN A 59 -14.96 11.48 8.78
C ASN A 59 -14.17 12.78 8.54
N LYS A 60 -12.84 12.71 8.52
CA LYS A 60 -11.95 13.82 8.16
C LYS A 60 -11.05 13.44 6.98
N TYR A 61 -10.81 14.39 6.09
CA TYR A 61 -9.89 14.21 4.97
C TYR A 61 -8.46 14.61 5.37
N PHE A 62 -7.51 13.72 5.11
CA PHE A 62 -6.08 13.95 5.32
C PHE A 62 -5.35 14.04 3.99
N PHE A 63 -4.56 15.10 3.82
CA PHE A 63 -3.78 15.39 2.61
C PHE A 63 -2.29 15.09 2.77
N LYS A 64 -1.88 14.66 3.97
CA LYS A 64 -0.53 14.27 4.35
C LYS A 64 -0.59 13.20 5.42
N CYS A 65 0.55 12.61 5.76
CA CYS A 65 0.63 11.66 6.86
C CYS A 65 0.13 12.30 8.16
N THR A 66 -0.66 11.55 8.92
CA THR A 66 -1.24 11.99 10.19
C THR A 66 -0.69 11.16 11.34
N LYS A 67 -0.63 11.75 12.54
CA LYS A 67 -0.34 11.04 13.79
C LYS A 67 -1.63 10.70 14.56
N GLU A 68 -2.78 11.15 14.05
CA GLU A 68 -4.06 10.91 14.71
C GLU A 68 -4.34 9.41 14.84
N GLY A 69 -4.74 8.98 16.04
CA GLY A 69 -5.14 7.59 16.30
C GLY A 69 -4.01 6.58 16.43
N TYR A 70 -2.73 7.00 16.29
CA TYR A 70 -1.59 6.09 16.44
C TYR A 70 -0.87 6.31 17.77
N VAL A 71 -0.73 5.25 18.57
CA VAL A 71 -0.01 5.26 19.84
C VAL A 71 1.49 5.41 19.55
N LEU A 72 2.21 6.25 20.31
CA LEU A 72 3.66 6.56 20.15
C LEU A 72 4.01 7.59 19.06
N SER A 73 3.09 8.48 18.64
CA SER A 73 3.37 9.63 17.77
C SER A 73 3.97 9.31 16.38
N ARG A 74 3.84 8.06 15.92
CA ARG A 74 4.27 7.69 14.56
C ARG A 74 3.23 8.17 13.55
N SER A 75 3.70 8.72 12.44
CA SER A 75 2.84 9.17 11.36
C SER A 75 2.48 8.00 10.43
N TRP A 76 1.27 8.04 9.88
CA TRP A 76 0.75 7.03 8.96
C TRP A 76 -0.09 7.68 7.87
N CYS A 77 -0.33 6.93 6.80
CA CYS A 77 -1.22 7.33 5.72
C CYS A 77 -2.05 6.12 5.27
N SER A 78 -3.24 6.37 4.71
CA SER A 78 -4.01 5.30 4.08
C SER A 78 -3.44 4.95 2.71
N LEU A 79 -3.63 3.68 2.33
CA LEU A 79 -3.36 3.21 0.97
C LEU A 79 -4.60 3.33 0.07
N THR A 80 -5.77 3.66 0.62
CA THR A 80 -7.02 3.84 -0.12
C THR A 80 -7.63 5.21 0.12
N ARG A 81 -8.68 5.54 -0.64
CA ARG A 81 -9.42 6.80 -0.47
C ARG A 81 -10.26 6.81 0.80
N ASP A 82 -10.77 5.66 1.23
CA ASP A 82 -11.60 5.54 2.42
C ASP A 82 -11.01 4.51 3.39
N TYR A 83 -10.20 5.00 4.33
CA TYR A 83 -9.61 4.15 5.35
C TYR A 83 -10.69 3.54 6.25
N ASN A 84 -11.80 4.25 6.50
CA ASN A 84 -12.84 3.76 7.40
C ASN A 84 -13.50 2.48 6.86
N LYS A 85 -13.54 2.35 5.53
CA LYS A 85 -14.03 1.15 4.84
C LYS A 85 -12.96 0.07 4.70
N ASP A 86 -11.77 0.44 4.24
CA ASP A 86 -10.80 -0.55 3.76
C ASP A 86 -9.76 -0.95 4.81
N GLY A 87 -9.50 -0.09 5.80
CA GLY A 87 -8.53 -0.31 6.86
C GLY A 87 -7.08 -0.47 6.39
N LYS A 88 -6.75 -0.10 5.15
CA LYS A 88 -5.40 -0.25 4.57
C LYS A 88 -4.56 0.99 4.81
N TRP A 89 -3.36 0.80 5.34
CA TRP A 89 -2.45 1.89 5.71
C TRP A 89 -0.99 1.45 5.67
N LYS A 90 -0.09 2.42 5.72
CA LYS A 90 1.33 2.21 6.02
C LYS A 90 1.85 3.26 7.01
N GLN A 91 2.90 2.90 7.74
CA GLN A 91 3.66 3.89 8.50
C GLN A 91 4.41 4.79 7.51
N CYS A 92 4.38 6.10 7.76
CA CYS A 92 5.20 7.03 7.00
C CYS A 92 6.63 7.04 7.53
N SER A 93 7.58 7.37 6.65
CA SER A 93 8.97 7.60 7.06
C SER A 93 9.03 8.80 8.01
N PRO A 94 9.85 8.78 9.08
CA PRO A 94 10.04 9.93 9.95
C PRO A 94 10.71 11.13 9.24
N TYR A 95 11.26 10.92 8.05
CA TYR A 95 11.98 11.93 7.26
C TYR A 95 11.14 12.60 6.16
N GLN A 96 9.82 12.42 6.17
CA GLN A 96 8.91 12.92 5.14
C GLN A 96 7.94 13.98 5.65
#